data_AF-A0A7L3HSQ0-F1
#
_entry.id   AF-A0A7L3HSQ0-F1
#
_cell.length_a   1.000
_cell.length_b   1.000
_cell.length_c   1.000
_cell.angle_alpha   90.00
_cell.angle_beta   90.00
_cell.angle_gamma   90.00
#
_symmetry.space_group_name_H-M   'P 1'
#
loop_
_entity.id
_entity.type
_entity.pdbx_description
1 polymer ?
#
loop_
_entity_poly.entity_id
_entity_poly.type
_entity_poly.pdbx_seq_one_letter_code
_entity_poly.pdbx_strand_id
1 'polypeptide(L)'
;GLDAGKIKQVGTIRGQESTRRIGDYKVKYGYTDIELLSAAKSKPIIAEPEIHGGHSLDGVTGFLVLMSEGLYKALEAAHGPGQANQEIAAMIATEFAKQTSLDAVAQAVVDRVKRIHCDTFASGGERSKFCPRHEDMTLLVRNFGYPLGEMSQPTLTPTQGGRVYPVSVPYSSSQSTSKTSVTLSLVMPSQGQMVNGAHSSSTLDEATPTLTNQSPTVTLQSTNTHTQSSSSSSDGGLFRSRPTHSLQPDEDGRVEPYVDFAEFYRLWNMDHGEQGALTVS
;
A
#
# COMPACT_ATOMS: atom_id res chain seq x y z
N GLY A 1 0.32 -38.98 -20.11
CA GLY A 1 0.28 -40.21 -19.30
C GLY A 1 0.34 -39.92 -17.82
N LEU A 2 -0.12 -38.75 -17.38
CA LEU A 2 -0.22 -38.39 -15.97
C LEU A 2 -1.64 -37.89 -15.70
N ASP A 3 -2.10 -38.03 -14.47
CA ASP A 3 -3.41 -37.55 -14.03
C ASP A 3 -3.35 -36.05 -13.73
N ALA A 4 -3.98 -35.25 -14.59
CA ALA A 4 -4.00 -33.80 -14.46
C ALA A 4 -4.73 -33.33 -13.20
N GLY A 5 -5.78 -34.05 -12.77
CA GLY A 5 -6.54 -33.71 -11.57
C GLY A 5 -5.69 -33.86 -10.32
N LYS A 6 -4.98 -34.99 -10.20
CA LYS A 6 -4.03 -35.22 -9.09
C LYS A 6 -2.91 -34.19 -9.06
N ILE A 7 -2.30 -33.87 -10.20
CA ILE A 7 -1.20 -32.89 -10.26
C ILE A 7 -1.71 -31.50 -9.82
N LYS A 8 -2.87 -31.09 -10.31
CA LYS A 8 -3.46 -29.79 -9.96
C LYS A 8 -3.83 -29.71 -8.47
N GLN A 9 -4.29 -30.80 -7.88
CA GLN A 9 -4.65 -30.86 -6.46
C GLN A 9 -3.43 -30.80 -5.54
N VAL A 10 -2.33 -31.49 -5.90
CA VAL A 10 -1.10 -31.47 -5.09
C VAL A 10 -0.38 -30.12 -5.22
N GLY A 11 -0.41 -29.51 -6.40
CA GLY A 11 0.12 -28.15 -6.67
C GLY A 11 1.65 -28.02 -6.62
N THR A 12 2.36 -28.95 -5.98
CA THR A 12 3.82 -28.92 -5.82
C THR A 12 4.46 -30.26 -6.16
N ILE A 13 5.65 -30.22 -6.75
CA ILE A 13 6.44 -31.39 -7.11
C ILE A 13 7.82 -31.24 -6.47
N ARG A 14 8.12 -32.09 -5.48
CA ARG A 14 9.37 -32.08 -4.69
C ARG A 14 9.64 -30.70 -4.06
N GLY A 15 8.60 -30.09 -3.48
CA GLY A 15 8.69 -28.82 -2.73
C GLY A 15 8.73 -27.55 -3.60
N GLN A 16 8.38 -27.65 -4.88
CA GLN A 16 8.43 -26.54 -5.83
C GLN A 16 7.21 -26.62 -6.77
N GLU A 17 6.59 -25.48 -7.08
CA GLU A 17 5.43 -25.39 -7.97
C GLU A 17 5.80 -25.34 -9.47
N SER A 18 7.03 -24.93 -9.78
CA SER A 18 7.49 -24.81 -11.17
C SER A 18 7.53 -26.15 -11.90
N THR A 19 6.95 -26.23 -13.10
CA THR A 19 6.92 -27.41 -13.97
C THR A 19 8.05 -27.41 -15.01
N ARG A 20 8.81 -26.32 -15.13
CA ARG A 20 10.00 -26.22 -16.00
C ARG A 20 11.19 -25.74 -15.18
N ARG A 21 12.23 -26.56 -15.11
CA ARG A 21 13.42 -26.32 -14.27
C ARG A 21 14.69 -26.70 -15.01
N ILE A 22 15.72 -25.89 -14.84
CA ILE A 22 17.08 -26.21 -15.29
C ILE A 22 17.77 -27.02 -14.18
N GLY A 23 18.48 -28.09 -14.53
CA GLY A 23 19.15 -28.95 -13.55
C GLY A 23 18.21 -29.90 -12.80
N ASP A 24 18.41 -30.03 -11.47
CA ASP A 24 17.71 -30.96 -10.56
C ASP A 24 17.73 -32.43 -11.04
N TYR A 25 18.87 -33.11 -10.86
CA TYR A 25 19.06 -34.50 -11.29
C TYR A 25 17.99 -35.46 -10.73
N LYS A 26 17.44 -35.16 -9.54
CA LYS A 26 16.47 -36.02 -8.85
C LYS A 26 15.17 -36.11 -9.65
N VAL A 27 14.69 -35.01 -10.21
CA VAL A 27 13.48 -35.00 -11.05
C VAL A 27 13.76 -35.27 -12.53
N LYS A 28 15.01 -35.14 -12.99
CA LYS A 28 15.37 -35.42 -14.38
C LYS A 28 15.65 -36.89 -14.66
N TYR A 29 16.24 -37.61 -13.71
CA TYR A 29 16.60 -39.01 -13.85
C TYR A 29 15.75 -39.95 -12.99
N GLY A 30 15.34 -39.50 -11.79
CA GLY A 30 14.55 -40.30 -10.84
C GLY A 30 13.06 -40.00 -10.84
N TYR A 31 12.49 -39.48 -11.92
CA TYR A 31 11.04 -39.18 -11.95
C TYR A 31 10.15 -40.43 -11.94
N THR A 32 10.68 -41.58 -12.38
CA THR A 32 9.99 -42.87 -12.32
C THR A 32 9.76 -43.33 -10.88
N ASP A 33 10.67 -42.95 -9.97
CA ASP A 33 10.64 -43.31 -8.55
C ASP A 33 9.74 -42.37 -7.74
N ILE A 34 9.27 -41.29 -8.35
CA ILE A 34 8.32 -40.35 -7.75
C ILE A 34 6.92 -40.84 -8.10
N GLU A 35 6.17 -41.31 -7.09
CA GLU A 35 4.82 -41.89 -7.28
C GLU A 35 3.91 -41.02 -8.18
N LEU A 36 3.92 -39.70 -7.93
CA LEU A 36 3.14 -38.71 -8.70
C LEU A 36 3.52 -38.64 -10.20
N LEU A 37 4.76 -38.98 -10.54
CA LEU A 37 5.34 -38.84 -11.89
C LEU A 37 5.67 -40.18 -12.55
N SER A 38 5.50 -41.29 -11.82
CA SER A 38 5.92 -42.63 -12.22
C SER A 38 5.34 -43.09 -13.56
N ALA A 39 4.10 -42.68 -13.88
CA ALA A 39 3.42 -43.00 -15.13
C ALA A 39 3.86 -42.14 -16.34
N ALA A 40 4.79 -41.19 -16.16
CA ALA A 40 5.27 -40.33 -17.23
C ALA A 40 6.09 -41.12 -18.26
N LYS A 41 5.75 -40.96 -19.55
CA LYS A 41 6.47 -41.60 -20.67
C LYS A 41 7.81 -40.91 -21.00
N SER A 42 7.98 -39.68 -20.54
CA SER A 42 9.14 -38.83 -20.76
C SER A 42 9.28 -37.87 -19.58
N LYS A 43 10.41 -37.14 -19.50
CA LYS A 43 10.69 -36.19 -18.42
C LYS A 43 9.53 -35.18 -18.26
N PRO A 44 8.77 -35.21 -17.16
CA PRO A 44 7.65 -34.30 -16.96
C PRO A 44 8.12 -32.88 -16.60
N ILE A 45 9.26 -32.74 -15.91
CA ILE A 45 9.90 -31.46 -15.61
C ILE A 45 10.96 -31.16 -16.67
N ILE A 46 10.61 -30.35 -17.66
CA ILE A 46 11.48 -30.00 -18.80
C ILE A 46 12.39 -28.80 -18.48
N ALA A 47 13.44 -28.59 -19.26
CA ALA A 47 14.32 -27.41 -19.17
C ALA A 47 14.14 -26.47 -20.38
N GLU A 48 13.26 -26.81 -21.30
CA GLU A 48 13.02 -26.03 -22.52
C GLU A 48 12.27 -24.74 -22.17
N PRO A 49 12.82 -23.56 -22.53
CA PRO A 49 12.20 -22.29 -22.24
C PRO A 49 10.94 -22.09 -23.08
N GLU A 50 10.04 -21.25 -22.58
CA GLU A 50 8.94 -20.70 -23.37
C GLU A 50 9.37 -19.34 -23.93
N ILE A 51 9.40 -19.22 -25.25
CA ILE A 51 9.81 -17.99 -25.93
C ILE A 51 8.57 -17.18 -26.27
N HIS A 52 8.36 -16.08 -25.55
CA HIS A 52 7.38 -15.08 -25.94
C HIS A 52 7.93 -14.27 -27.12
N GLY A 53 7.07 -13.93 -28.08
CA GLY A 53 7.46 -13.23 -29.31
C GLY A 53 8.04 -11.82 -29.09
N GLY A 54 8.31 -11.14 -30.21
CA GLY A 54 8.81 -9.76 -30.19
C GLY A 54 7.76 -8.76 -29.71
N HIS A 55 8.16 -7.85 -28.82
CA HIS A 55 7.34 -6.71 -28.40
C HIS A 55 7.97 -5.44 -28.98
N SER A 56 7.19 -4.67 -29.76
CA SER A 56 7.65 -3.39 -30.28
C SER A 56 7.74 -2.37 -29.16
N LEU A 57 8.92 -1.78 -28.97
CA LEU A 57 9.19 -0.76 -27.94
C LEU A 57 9.30 0.65 -28.53
N ASP A 58 9.00 0.81 -29.82
CA ASP A 58 9.08 2.11 -30.49
C ASP A 58 8.00 3.06 -29.94
N GLY A 59 8.42 4.25 -29.54
CA GLY A 59 7.57 5.25 -28.87
C GLY A 59 7.06 4.88 -27.47
N VAL A 60 7.46 3.75 -26.89
CA VAL A 60 7.00 3.33 -25.56
C VAL A 60 7.82 4.03 -24.47
N THR A 61 7.13 4.70 -23.55
CA THR A 61 7.72 5.23 -22.32
C THR A 61 7.29 4.39 -21.13
N GLY A 62 8.25 3.80 -20.41
CA GLY A 62 7.97 2.88 -19.31
C GLY A 62 9.21 2.16 -18.81
N PHE A 63 9.01 1.02 -18.17
CA PHE A 63 10.09 0.16 -17.69
C PHE A 63 9.69 -1.32 -17.78
N LEU A 64 10.68 -2.20 -17.90
CA LEU A 64 10.54 -3.65 -17.82
C LEU A 64 11.02 -4.14 -16.46
N VAL A 65 10.30 -5.13 -15.93
CA VAL A 65 10.58 -5.75 -14.64
C VAL A 65 10.88 -7.23 -14.83
N LEU A 66 11.97 -7.71 -14.26
CA LEU A 66 12.21 -9.13 -14.00
C LEU A 66 12.32 -9.32 -12.49
N MET A 67 11.57 -10.27 -11.93
CA MET A 67 11.52 -10.50 -10.49
C MET A 67 11.54 -11.99 -10.15
N SER A 68 12.13 -12.33 -9.01
CA SER A 68 12.15 -13.71 -8.49
C SER A 68 10.79 -14.10 -7.88
N GLU A 69 10.56 -15.42 -7.76
CA GLU A 69 9.40 -15.97 -7.06
C GLU A 69 9.27 -15.45 -5.62
N GLY A 70 10.39 -15.37 -4.90
CA GLY A 70 10.40 -14.92 -3.51
C GLY A 70 9.88 -13.50 -3.30
N LEU A 71 10.07 -12.59 -4.26
CA LEU A 71 9.60 -11.21 -4.15
C LEU A 71 8.07 -11.12 -4.18
N TYR A 72 7.45 -11.64 -5.23
CA TYR A 72 6.00 -11.50 -5.37
C TYR A 72 5.24 -12.43 -4.41
N LYS A 73 5.76 -13.63 -4.09
CA LYS A 73 5.13 -14.53 -3.11
C LYS A 73 5.13 -13.94 -1.70
N ALA A 74 6.18 -13.23 -1.30
CA ALA A 74 6.21 -12.56 0.00
C ALA A 74 5.15 -11.45 0.09
N LEU A 75 4.94 -10.73 -1.02
CA LEU A 75 3.88 -9.72 -1.09
C LEU A 75 2.47 -10.35 -1.08
N GLU A 76 2.26 -11.43 -1.84
CA GLU A 76 0.99 -12.16 -1.84
C GLU A 76 0.69 -12.80 -0.48
N ALA A 77 1.71 -13.25 0.25
CA ALA A 77 1.55 -13.72 1.63
C ALA A 77 1.08 -12.59 2.56
N ALA A 78 1.58 -11.38 2.38
CA ALA A 78 1.22 -10.23 3.21
C ALA A 78 -0.13 -9.59 2.85
N HIS A 79 -0.48 -9.46 1.56
CA HIS A 79 -1.68 -8.72 1.11
C HIS A 79 -2.80 -9.60 0.54
N GLY A 80 -2.48 -10.80 0.06
CA GLY A 80 -3.43 -11.68 -0.62
C GLY A 80 -3.00 -11.98 -2.06
N PRO A 81 -3.55 -13.06 -2.65
CA PRO A 81 -3.18 -13.48 -3.99
C PRO A 81 -3.71 -12.51 -5.05
N GLY A 82 -2.96 -12.35 -6.15
CA GLY A 82 -3.47 -11.81 -7.41
C GLY A 82 -3.24 -10.32 -7.70
N GLN A 83 -2.70 -9.52 -6.77
CA GLN A 83 -2.43 -8.09 -6.99
C GLN A 83 -0.93 -7.73 -6.98
N ALA A 84 -0.05 -8.69 -6.76
CA ALA A 84 1.38 -8.43 -6.59
C ALA A 84 2.02 -7.70 -7.79
N ASN A 85 1.65 -8.05 -9.03
CA ASN A 85 2.20 -7.41 -10.23
C ASN A 85 1.88 -5.91 -10.28
N GLN A 86 0.63 -5.55 -10.00
CA GLN A 86 0.18 -4.15 -10.02
C GLN A 86 0.81 -3.36 -8.87
N GLU A 87 0.86 -3.95 -7.68
CA GLU A 87 1.46 -3.32 -6.52
C GLU A 87 2.97 -3.10 -6.69
N ILE A 88 3.71 -4.10 -7.17
CA ILE A 88 5.15 -3.97 -7.44
C ILE A 88 5.40 -2.89 -8.49
N ALA A 89 4.62 -2.86 -9.58
CA ALA A 89 4.72 -1.81 -10.60
C ALA A 89 4.45 -0.41 -10.01
N ALA A 90 3.44 -0.27 -9.15
CA ALA A 90 3.13 0.99 -8.47
C ALA A 90 4.23 1.41 -7.48
N MET A 91 4.82 0.46 -6.76
CA MET A 91 5.96 0.71 -5.87
C MET A 91 7.16 1.21 -6.67
N ILE A 92 7.50 0.55 -7.78
CA ILE A 92 8.57 0.97 -8.69
C ILE A 92 8.31 2.38 -9.21
N ALA A 93 7.11 2.66 -9.73
CA ALA A 93 6.74 3.98 -10.23
C ALA A 93 6.87 5.09 -9.16
N THR A 94 6.55 4.77 -7.91
CA THR A 94 6.72 5.69 -6.78
C THR A 94 8.19 5.93 -6.46
N GLU A 95 9.03 4.89 -6.49
CA GLU A 95 10.45 5.01 -6.20
C GLU A 95 11.22 5.69 -7.34
N PHE A 96 10.78 5.56 -8.59
CA PHE A 96 11.30 6.33 -9.72
C PHE A 96 11.24 7.85 -9.49
N ALA A 97 10.21 8.35 -8.80
CA ALA A 97 10.08 9.78 -8.52
C ALA A 97 11.05 10.29 -7.42
N LYS A 98 11.53 9.39 -6.55
CA LYS A 98 12.32 9.75 -5.36
C LYS A 98 13.81 9.46 -5.52
N GLN A 99 14.14 8.35 -6.15
CA GLN A 99 15.49 7.82 -6.22
C GLN A 99 16.29 8.44 -7.36
N THR A 100 17.61 8.42 -7.24
CA THR A 100 18.54 8.97 -8.23
C THR A 100 19.18 7.92 -9.14
N SER A 101 19.00 6.63 -8.84
CA SER A 101 19.54 5.51 -9.63
C SER A 101 18.56 4.34 -9.71
N LEU A 102 18.65 3.54 -10.78
CA LEU A 102 17.79 2.35 -10.96
C LEU A 102 18.06 1.27 -9.91
N ASP A 103 19.31 1.12 -9.47
CA ASP A 103 19.67 0.18 -8.41
C ASP A 103 19.02 0.59 -7.09
N ALA A 104 18.98 1.90 -6.78
CA ALA A 104 18.27 2.41 -5.61
C ALA A 104 16.75 2.22 -5.73
N VAL A 105 16.16 2.40 -6.92
CA VAL A 105 14.74 2.08 -7.16
C VAL A 105 14.46 0.61 -6.88
N ALA A 106 15.25 -0.30 -7.44
CA ALA A 106 15.04 -1.74 -7.27
C ALA A 106 15.21 -2.15 -5.80
N GLN A 107 16.28 -1.68 -5.14
CA GLN A 107 16.56 -2.01 -3.74
C GLN A 107 15.49 -1.45 -2.80
N ALA A 108 15.02 -0.22 -3.02
CA ALA A 108 13.97 0.39 -2.20
C ALA A 108 12.66 -0.42 -2.25
N VAL A 109 12.31 -0.95 -3.43
CA VAL A 109 11.12 -1.80 -3.58
C VAL A 109 11.31 -3.14 -2.87
N VAL A 110 12.48 -3.78 -2.99
CA VAL A 110 12.80 -5.02 -2.26
C VAL A 110 12.72 -4.80 -0.75
N ASP A 111 13.31 -3.72 -0.24
CA ASP A 111 13.29 -3.37 1.17
C ASP A 111 11.87 -3.09 1.68
N ARG A 112 11.04 -2.42 0.86
CA ARG A 112 9.64 -2.17 1.18
C ARG A 112 8.83 -3.45 1.26
N VAL A 113 8.98 -4.39 0.32
CA VAL A 113 8.30 -5.69 0.36
C VAL A 113 8.74 -6.50 1.58
N LYS A 114 10.05 -6.53 1.87
CA LYS A 114 10.59 -7.19 3.06
C LYS A 114 9.99 -6.62 4.35
N ARG A 115 9.90 -5.29 4.45
CA ARG A 115 9.27 -4.62 5.59
C ARG A 115 7.79 -4.97 5.73
N ILE A 116 7.02 -4.90 4.65
CA ILE A 116 5.60 -5.28 4.64
C ILE A 116 5.40 -6.71 5.17
N HIS A 117 6.23 -7.64 4.70
CA HIS A 117 6.18 -9.04 5.14
C HIS A 117 6.53 -9.18 6.63
N CYS A 118 7.60 -8.55 7.10
CA CYS A 118 8.00 -8.57 8.51
C CYS A 118 6.96 -7.93 9.43
N ASP A 119 6.41 -6.77 9.05
CA ASP A 119 5.39 -6.05 9.81
C ASP A 119 4.10 -6.87 9.87
N THR A 120 3.70 -7.52 8.78
CA THR A 120 2.52 -8.40 8.75
C THR A 120 2.68 -9.58 9.70
N PHE A 121 3.87 -10.19 9.75
CA PHE A 121 4.19 -11.23 10.72
C PHE A 121 4.13 -10.71 12.17
N ALA A 122 4.80 -9.59 12.44
CA ALA A 122 4.89 -9.00 13.78
C ALA A 122 3.55 -8.47 14.30
N SER A 123 2.64 -8.05 13.41
CA SER A 123 1.31 -7.56 13.77
C SER A 123 0.41 -8.62 14.43
N GLY A 124 0.72 -9.91 14.24
CA GLY A 124 -0.12 -11.02 14.73
C GLY A 124 -1.53 -11.08 14.10
N GLY A 125 -1.77 -10.32 13.02
CA GLY A 125 -3.07 -10.29 12.34
C GLY A 125 -3.41 -11.58 11.59
N GLU A 126 -4.54 -11.59 10.88
CA GLU A 126 -5.03 -12.78 10.15
C GLU A 126 -3.98 -13.37 9.18
N ARG A 127 -3.18 -12.49 8.57
CA ARG A 127 -2.19 -12.85 7.55
C ARG A 127 -0.80 -13.20 8.10
N SER A 128 -0.57 -13.01 9.40
CA SER A 128 0.71 -13.32 10.06
C SER A 128 1.13 -14.78 9.86
N LYS A 129 0.16 -15.71 9.88
CA LYS A 129 0.36 -17.16 9.66
C LYS A 129 0.97 -17.51 8.30
N PHE A 130 0.85 -16.62 7.30
CA PHE A 130 1.41 -16.82 5.96
C PHE A 130 2.80 -16.20 5.80
N CYS A 131 3.27 -15.43 6.77
CA CYS A 131 4.53 -14.70 6.71
C CYS A 131 5.62 -15.23 7.69
N PRO A 132 5.75 -16.54 8.01
CA PRO A 132 6.79 -17.00 8.95
C PRO A 132 8.21 -16.92 8.36
N ARG A 133 8.33 -17.00 7.02
CA ARG A 133 9.59 -16.87 6.27
C ARG A 133 9.28 -16.42 4.83
N HIS A 134 10.22 -15.73 4.21
CA HIS A 134 10.22 -15.46 2.77
C HIS A 134 11.45 -16.10 2.10
N GLU A 135 11.36 -16.36 0.79
CA GLU A 135 12.49 -16.79 -0.02
C GLU A 135 13.35 -15.59 -0.48
N ASP A 136 14.40 -15.87 -1.25
CA ASP A 136 15.29 -14.86 -1.80
C ASP A 136 14.57 -13.92 -2.78
N MET A 137 14.75 -12.61 -2.56
CA MET A 137 14.13 -11.55 -3.34
C MET A 137 15.14 -10.95 -4.32
N THR A 138 14.79 -10.88 -5.60
CA THR A 138 15.59 -10.21 -6.62
C THR A 138 14.67 -9.44 -7.54
N LEU A 139 15.06 -8.20 -7.86
CA LEU A 139 14.33 -7.31 -8.74
C LEU A 139 15.30 -6.63 -9.71
N LEU A 140 15.03 -6.75 -11.00
CA LEU A 140 15.74 -6.05 -12.06
C LEU A 140 14.76 -5.12 -12.77
N VAL A 141 15.14 -3.84 -12.84
CA VAL A 141 14.37 -2.79 -13.50
C VAL A 141 15.15 -2.28 -14.71
N ARG A 142 14.57 -2.39 -15.91
CA ARG A 142 15.12 -1.85 -17.14
C ARG A 142 14.29 -0.67 -17.61
N ASN A 143 14.88 0.52 -17.65
CA ASN A 143 14.16 1.74 -18.03
C ASN A 143 14.06 1.91 -19.57
N PHE A 144 12.90 2.36 -20.03
CA PHE A 144 12.59 2.82 -21.39
C PHE A 144 12.05 4.25 -21.33
N GLY A 145 12.93 5.23 -21.06
CA GLY A 145 12.56 6.65 -21.06
C GLY A 145 11.62 7.10 -19.92
N TYR A 146 11.36 6.26 -18.91
CA TYR A 146 10.58 6.65 -17.75
C TYR A 146 11.35 7.67 -16.90
N PRO A 147 10.70 8.75 -16.44
CA PRO A 147 11.30 9.77 -15.58
C PRO A 147 11.97 9.19 -14.32
N LEU A 148 13.20 9.62 -14.01
CA LEU A 148 13.94 9.22 -12.81
C LEU A 148 14.36 10.46 -12.00
N GLY A 149 14.05 10.46 -10.71
CA GLY A 149 14.39 11.51 -9.75
C GLY A 149 13.49 12.75 -9.80
N GLU A 150 13.60 13.56 -8.75
CA GLU A 150 12.76 14.76 -8.52
C GLU A 150 12.88 15.82 -9.62
N MET A 151 14.03 15.91 -10.31
CA MET A 151 14.23 16.85 -11.42
C MET A 151 13.32 16.59 -12.62
N SER A 152 12.71 15.41 -12.69
CA SER A 152 11.82 15.02 -13.78
C SER A 152 10.33 15.29 -13.46
N GLN A 153 10.00 15.66 -12.22
CA GLN A 153 8.65 16.12 -11.91
C GLN A 153 8.51 17.59 -12.29
N PRO A 154 7.41 18.01 -12.95
CA PRO A 154 7.10 19.42 -13.04
C PRO A 154 7.00 19.91 -11.61
N THR A 155 7.94 20.78 -11.21
CA THR A 155 7.87 21.50 -9.95
C THR A 155 6.48 22.12 -9.90
N LEU A 156 5.60 21.57 -9.06
CA LEU A 156 4.43 22.30 -8.61
C LEU A 156 5.01 23.45 -7.78
N THR A 157 5.49 24.48 -8.48
CA THR A 157 5.66 25.79 -7.88
C THR A 157 4.34 26.06 -7.16
N PRO A 158 4.36 26.52 -5.90
CA PRO A 158 3.14 26.97 -5.27
C PRO A 158 2.66 28.15 -6.10
N THR A 159 1.83 27.87 -7.11
CA THR A 159 1.06 28.91 -7.78
C THR A 159 0.39 29.66 -6.67
N GLN A 160 0.68 30.96 -6.60
CA GLN A 160 0.06 31.94 -5.71
C GLN A 160 -1.43 32.13 -6.02
N GLY A 161 -2.15 31.03 -6.23
CA GLY A 161 -3.58 30.92 -6.39
C GLY A 161 -3.98 29.68 -5.61
N GLY A 162 -4.39 29.88 -4.36
CA GLY A 162 -4.90 28.81 -3.52
C GLY A 162 -5.93 27.98 -4.26
N ARG A 163 -5.97 26.67 -3.99
CA ARG A 163 -7.01 25.80 -4.55
C ARG A 163 -8.38 26.39 -4.23
N VAL A 164 -9.08 26.86 -5.27
CA VAL A 164 -10.45 27.34 -5.14
C VAL A 164 -11.33 26.10 -5.02
N TYR A 165 -11.92 25.91 -3.84
CA TYR A 165 -12.96 24.91 -3.63
C TYR A 165 -14.31 25.62 -3.82
N PRO A 166 -14.94 25.53 -5.00
CA PRO A 166 -16.23 26.16 -5.20
C PRO A 166 -17.25 25.53 -4.24
N VAL A 167 -18.14 26.36 -3.69
CA VAL A 167 -19.26 25.88 -2.90
C VAL A 167 -20.17 25.00 -3.77
N SER A 168 -20.64 23.87 -3.25
CA SER A 168 -21.56 22.98 -3.97
C SER A 168 -22.91 23.63 -4.29
N VAL A 169 -23.27 24.67 -3.52
CA VAL A 169 -24.47 25.49 -3.73
C VAL A 169 -24.06 26.96 -3.63
N PRO A 170 -24.05 27.73 -4.73
CA PRO A 170 -23.81 29.17 -4.69
C PRO A 170 -24.88 29.87 -3.86
N TYR A 171 -24.46 30.81 -3.01
CA TYR A 171 -25.40 31.63 -2.25
C TYR A 171 -26.23 32.51 -3.20
N SER A 172 -27.55 32.52 -3.01
CA SER A 172 -28.47 33.39 -3.74
C SER A 172 -29.19 34.32 -2.76
N SER A 173 -29.03 35.63 -2.93
CA SER A 173 -29.67 36.65 -2.08
C SER A 173 -31.06 37.02 -2.63
N SER A 174 -32.01 36.09 -2.57
CA SER A 174 -33.41 36.38 -2.90
C SER A 174 -34.14 36.93 -1.67
N GLN A 175 -34.02 38.25 -1.42
CA GLN A 175 -34.72 38.93 -0.33
C GLN A 175 -36.17 39.22 -0.74
N SER A 176 -37.02 38.20 -0.72
CA SER A 176 -38.48 38.39 -0.79
C SER A 176 -39.01 38.55 0.63
N THR A 177 -39.48 39.75 0.96
CA THR A 177 -40.11 40.11 2.24
C THR A 177 -41.51 39.52 2.33
N SER A 178 -41.62 38.20 2.44
CA SER A 178 -42.85 37.52 2.86
C SER A 178 -42.49 36.19 3.51
N LYS A 179 -42.93 36.03 4.76
CA LYS A 179 -42.68 34.89 5.65
C LYS A 179 -42.81 33.55 4.90
N THR A 180 -41.68 32.99 4.46
CA THR A 180 -41.63 31.70 3.81
C THR A 180 -40.77 30.79 4.66
N SER A 181 -41.39 29.88 5.39
CA SER A 181 -40.70 28.81 6.12
C SER A 181 -40.02 27.91 5.10
N VAL A 182 -38.70 27.78 5.18
CA VAL A 182 -37.93 26.88 4.31
C VAL A 182 -37.89 25.50 4.95
N THR A 183 -38.36 24.47 4.25
CA THR A 183 -38.25 23.07 4.69
C THR A 183 -36.97 22.45 4.12
N LEU A 184 -36.08 21.99 5.00
CA LEU A 184 -34.86 21.26 4.64
C LEU A 184 -35.10 19.75 4.80
N SER A 185 -34.72 18.95 3.81
CA SER A 185 -34.78 17.49 3.87
C SER A 185 -33.52 16.86 3.30
N LEU A 186 -32.95 15.90 4.02
CA LEU A 186 -31.84 15.05 3.56
C LEU A 186 -32.41 13.64 3.32
N VAL A 187 -32.16 13.08 2.13
CA VAL A 187 -32.57 11.70 1.82
C VAL A 187 -31.53 10.75 2.40
N MET A 188 -31.97 9.89 3.31
CA MET A 188 -31.17 8.74 3.73
C MET A 188 -31.32 7.64 2.68
N PRO A 189 -30.22 7.04 2.18
CA PRO A 189 -30.35 5.84 1.36
C PRO A 189 -31.05 4.78 2.21
N SER A 190 -32.20 4.31 1.76
CA SER A 190 -32.89 3.20 2.42
C SER A 190 -31.91 2.04 2.49
N GLN A 191 -31.60 1.57 3.70
CA GLN A 191 -30.92 0.29 3.89
C GLN A 191 -31.85 -0.82 3.39
N GLY A 192 -31.90 -1.03 2.07
CA GLY A 192 -32.24 -2.33 1.53
C GLY A 192 -31.21 -3.32 2.09
N GLN A 193 -31.68 -4.46 2.56
CA GLN A 193 -30.88 -5.52 3.16
C GLN A 193 -29.48 -5.61 2.54
N MET A 194 -28.46 -5.56 3.39
CA MET A 194 -27.09 -5.87 3.00
C MET A 194 -27.03 -7.34 2.56
N VAL A 195 -27.30 -7.60 1.28
CA VAL A 195 -27.01 -8.89 0.66
C VAL A 195 -25.53 -8.87 0.28
N ASN A 196 -24.77 -9.68 1.03
CA ASN A 196 -23.41 -10.07 0.72
C ASN A 196 -23.39 -10.73 -0.67
N GLY A 197 -22.79 -10.09 -1.68
CA GLY A 197 -22.81 -10.58 -3.05
C GLY A 197 -21.70 -9.99 -3.92
N ALA A 198 -20.73 -10.83 -4.27
CA ALA A 198 -19.59 -10.54 -5.13
C ALA A 198 -20.00 -9.97 -6.49
N HIS A 199 -19.24 -8.98 -6.99
CA HIS A 199 -19.47 -8.39 -8.31
C HIS A 199 -18.83 -9.25 -9.41
N SER A 200 -19.68 -9.86 -10.23
CA SER A 200 -19.38 -10.22 -11.62
C SER A 200 -20.29 -9.40 -12.53
N SER A 201 -19.70 -9.00 -13.66
CA SER A 201 -20.14 -8.16 -14.78
C SER A 201 -21.59 -8.18 -15.29
N SER A 202 -21.90 -7.09 -16.04
CA SER A 202 -22.89 -6.94 -17.15
C SER A 202 -24.36 -6.73 -16.73
N THR A 203 -25.27 -6.07 -17.45
CA THR A 203 -25.35 -5.10 -18.58
C THR A 203 -26.83 -4.66 -18.58
N LEU A 204 -27.10 -3.43 -19.06
CA LEU A 204 -28.38 -2.87 -19.54
C LEU A 204 -29.69 -3.67 -19.30
N ASP A 205 -30.68 -3.07 -18.62
CA ASP A 205 -31.98 -2.83 -19.26
C ASP A 205 -32.86 -1.83 -18.49
N GLU A 206 -33.63 -1.08 -19.28
CA GLU A 206 -34.54 0.00 -18.93
C GLU A 206 -35.81 -0.54 -18.23
N ALA A 207 -36.04 -0.13 -16.98
CA ALA A 207 -37.36 -0.20 -16.36
C ALA A 207 -37.50 0.95 -15.36
N THR A 208 -38.31 1.94 -15.72
CA THR A 208 -38.81 2.98 -14.82
C THR A 208 -39.70 2.35 -13.75
N PRO A 209 -39.39 2.43 -12.44
CA PRO A 209 -40.36 2.11 -11.41
C PRO A 209 -41.08 3.39 -10.98
N THR A 210 -42.38 3.42 -11.25
CA THR A 210 -43.35 4.41 -10.76
C THR A 210 -43.26 4.54 -9.24
N LEU A 211 -42.84 5.70 -8.74
CA LEU A 211 -42.83 6.02 -7.31
C LEU A 211 -44.27 6.09 -6.77
N THR A 212 -44.68 5.07 -6.02
CA THR A 212 -45.82 5.20 -5.09
C THR A 212 -45.33 5.80 -3.78
N ASN A 213 -45.88 6.97 -3.48
CA ASN A 213 -45.71 7.77 -2.28
C ASN A 213 -45.70 6.96 -0.97
N GLN A 214 -44.57 7.00 -0.25
CA GLN A 214 -44.46 7.53 1.13
C GLN A 214 -43.09 7.16 1.71
N SER A 215 -42.11 8.06 1.57
CA SER A 215 -40.86 8.02 2.34
C SER A 215 -41.05 8.80 3.65
N PRO A 216 -40.55 8.32 4.80
CA PRO A 216 -40.66 9.06 6.05
C PRO A 216 -39.83 10.35 5.95
N THR A 217 -40.53 11.48 5.84
CA THR A 217 -39.93 12.82 5.84
C THR A 217 -39.84 13.30 7.28
N VAL A 218 -38.63 13.31 7.86
CA VAL A 218 -38.41 13.98 9.14
C VAL A 218 -38.30 15.48 8.87
N THR A 219 -39.41 16.19 9.08
CA THR A 219 -39.47 17.64 8.95
C THR A 219 -38.99 18.25 10.26
N LEU A 220 -37.80 18.86 10.28
CA LEU A 220 -37.38 19.67 11.42
C LEU A 220 -38.08 21.03 11.34
N GLN A 221 -39.11 21.25 12.16
CA GLN A 221 -39.73 22.55 12.35
C GLN A 221 -38.78 23.45 13.15
N SER A 222 -38.27 24.52 12.53
CA SER A 222 -37.52 25.57 13.23
C SER A 222 -38.46 26.34 14.18
N THR A 223 -38.31 26.10 15.48
CA THR A 223 -38.71 27.06 16.51
C THR A 223 -37.64 28.14 16.57
N ASN A 224 -38.03 29.43 16.52
CA ASN A 224 -37.13 30.56 16.69
C ASN A 224 -36.35 30.44 18.01
N THR A 225 -35.14 29.90 17.97
CA THR A 225 -34.16 30.01 19.04
C THR A 225 -33.31 31.23 18.79
N HIS A 226 -33.40 32.19 19.71
CA HIS A 226 -32.50 33.33 19.76
C HIS A 226 -31.10 32.79 20.08
N THR A 227 -30.27 32.61 19.07
CA THR A 227 -28.84 32.35 19.25
C THR A 227 -28.17 33.67 19.59
N GLN A 228 -27.67 33.80 20.82
CA GLN A 228 -26.64 34.78 21.10
C GLN A 228 -25.38 34.33 20.37
N SER A 229 -24.91 35.19 19.46
CA SER A 229 -23.64 35.00 18.77
C SER A 229 -22.50 35.18 19.78
N SER A 230 -21.96 34.08 20.29
CA SER A 230 -20.60 34.08 20.79
C SER A 230 -19.67 34.11 19.57
N SER A 231 -19.09 35.27 19.30
CA SER A 231 -17.94 35.39 18.40
C SER A 231 -16.75 34.65 19.02
N SER A 232 -16.68 33.34 18.84
CA SER A 232 -15.43 32.60 19.02
C SER A 232 -14.70 32.64 17.68
N SER A 233 -13.80 33.61 17.55
CA SER A 233 -12.66 33.49 16.66
C SER A 233 -11.89 32.24 17.09
N SER A 234 -12.15 31.12 16.41
CA SER A 234 -11.24 29.98 16.45
C SER A 234 -10.03 30.38 15.62
N ASP A 235 -9.04 30.94 16.30
CA ASP A 235 -7.68 30.96 15.83
C ASP A 235 -7.21 29.50 15.84
N GLY A 236 -7.38 28.83 14.70
CA GLY A 236 -6.98 27.45 14.46
C GLY A 236 -5.46 27.34 14.36
N GLY A 237 -4.76 27.73 15.42
CA GLY A 237 -3.34 27.44 15.62
C GLY A 237 -3.15 25.96 15.89
N LEU A 238 -2.97 25.17 14.83
CA LEU A 238 -2.48 23.78 14.91
C LEU A 238 -1.01 23.68 15.37
N PHE A 239 -0.41 24.80 15.77
CA PHE A 239 0.85 24.83 16.50
C PHE A 239 0.55 25.25 17.93
N ARG A 240 0.74 24.32 18.87
CA ARG A 240 0.83 24.63 20.30
C ARG A 240 1.91 25.69 20.48
N SER A 241 1.53 26.95 20.66
CA SER A 241 2.44 28.02 21.03
C SER A 241 3.12 27.65 22.34
N ARG A 242 4.40 27.31 22.23
CA ARG A 242 5.31 27.08 23.35
C ARG A 242 5.32 28.35 24.21
N PRO A 243 5.24 28.27 25.55
CA PRO A 243 5.56 29.43 26.37
C PRO A 243 7.01 29.84 26.04
N THR A 244 7.21 31.11 25.66
CA THR A 244 8.53 31.69 25.48
C THR A 244 9.21 31.85 26.84
N HIS A 245 9.71 30.76 27.40
CA HIS A 245 10.86 30.84 28.31
C HIS A 245 12.11 30.80 27.43
N SER A 246 12.66 31.98 27.16
CA SER A 246 14.03 32.08 26.66
C SER A 246 14.95 31.60 27.78
N LEU A 247 15.43 30.35 27.69
CA LEU A 247 16.50 29.86 28.54
C LEU A 247 17.76 30.63 28.15
N GLN A 248 18.30 31.42 29.07
CA GLN A 248 19.56 32.12 28.85
C GLN A 248 20.67 31.07 28.69
N PRO A 249 21.47 31.11 27.60
CA PRO A 249 22.64 30.26 27.46
C PRO A 249 23.64 30.55 28.59
N ASP A 250 24.36 29.53 29.04
CA ASP A 250 25.49 29.68 29.95
C ASP A 250 26.65 30.45 29.28
N GLU A 251 27.71 30.76 30.06
CA GLU A 251 28.90 31.50 29.58
C GLU A 251 29.64 30.77 28.43
N ASP A 252 29.37 29.48 28.21
CA ASP A 252 29.90 28.67 27.11
C ASP A 252 28.92 28.56 25.92
N GLY A 253 27.81 29.32 25.95
CA GLY A 253 26.80 29.40 24.90
C GLY A 253 25.90 28.18 24.80
N ARG A 254 25.89 27.31 25.82
CA ARG A 254 25.08 26.10 25.87
C ARG A 254 23.81 26.35 26.67
N VAL A 255 22.72 25.76 26.20
CA VAL A 255 21.43 25.81 26.88
C VAL A 255 21.26 24.50 27.64
N GLU A 256 20.89 24.59 28.92
CA GLU A 256 20.65 23.43 29.76
C GLU A 256 19.67 22.45 29.08
N PRO A 257 20.00 21.15 28.99
CA PRO A 257 19.14 20.16 28.38
C PRO A 257 17.77 20.14 29.07
N TYR A 258 16.71 20.31 28.29
CA TYR A 258 15.34 20.27 28.79
C TYR A 258 14.94 18.89 29.35
N VAL A 259 15.70 17.84 29.03
CA VAL A 259 15.49 16.47 29.47
C VAL A 259 16.83 15.90 29.93
N ASP A 260 16.88 15.39 31.16
CA ASP A 260 18.06 14.72 31.70
C ASP A 260 18.05 13.23 31.30
N PHE A 261 19.08 12.81 30.56
CA PHE A 261 19.29 11.43 30.15
C PHE A 261 20.31 10.69 31.03
N ALA A 262 20.81 11.29 32.11
CA ALA A 262 21.78 10.67 33.01
C ALA A 262 21.26 9.34 33.59
N GLU A 263 19.96 9.26 33.90
CA GLU A 263 19.35 8.02 34.37
C GLU A 263 19.31 6.93 33.28
N PHE A 264 19.04 7.31 32.03
CA PHE A 264 19.10 6.41 30.88
C PHE A 264 20.52 5.87 30.69
N TYR A 265 21.54 6.74 30.70
CA TYR A 265 22.93 6.32 30.54
C TYR A 265 23.43 5.46 31.71
N ARG A 266 22.98 5.74 32.93
CA ARG A 266 23.27 4.90 34.10
C ARG A 266 22.71 3.49 33.93
N LEU A 267 21.48 3.37 33.44
CA LEU A 267 20.86 2.06 33.15
C LEU A 267 21.52 1.35 31.96
N TRP A 268 21.82 2.10 30.90
CA TRP A 268 22.45 1.58 29.69
C TRP A 268 23.84 1.01 29.97
N ASN A 269 24.66 1.72 30.75
CA ASN A 269 26.00 1.29 31.11
C ASN A 269 26.01 0.13 32.12
N MET A 270 24.96 -0.03 32.94
CA MET A 270 24.79 -1.22 33.79
C MET A 270 24.52 -2.49 32.97
N ASP A 271 23.82 -2.36 31.85
CA ASP A 271 23.42 -3.49 30.99
C ASP A 271 24.51 -3.85 29.95
N HIS A 272 25.37 -2.89 29.58
CA HIS A 272 26.37 -3.03 28.51
C HIS A 272 27.84 -2.86 28.96
N GLY A 273 28.10 -2.80 30.27
CA GLY A 273 29.39 -2.39 30.85
C GLY A 273 30.48 -3.45 31.07
N GLU A 274 30.35 -4.69 30.57
CA GLU A 274 31.34 -5.77 30.81
C GLU A 274 32.04 -6.35 29.57
N GLN A 275 32.24 -5.57 28.50
CA GLN A 275 33.13 -6.00 27.41
C GLN A 275 34.06 -4.87 26.95
N GLY A 276 35.18 -4.70 27.66
CA GLY A 276 36.20 -3.73 27.23
C GLY A 276 37.39 -3.54 28.16
N ALA A 277 37.81 -4.54 28.93
CA ALA A 277 39.11 -4.49 29.62
C ALA A 277 39.95 -5.70 29.20
N LEU A 278 40.55 -5.61 28.02
CA LEU A 278 41.67 -6.46 27.61
C LEU A 278 42.93 -5.60 27.44
N THR A 279 43.86 -5.90 28.34
CA THR A 279 45.32 -5.64 28.35
C THR A 279 45.97 -5.41 26.99
N VAL A 280 46.80 -4.36 26.89
CA VAL A 280 48.09 -4.40 26.18
C VAL A 280 49.10 -3.54 26.96
N SER A 281 50.32 -4.07 27.01
CA SER A 281 51.57 -3.69 27.67
C SER A 281 51.90 -2.22 27.90
#